data_AF-A0A7D4HTQ0-F1
#
_entry.id   AF-A0A7D4HTQ0-F1
#
_cell.length_a   1.000
_cell.length_b   1.000
_cell.length_c   1.000
_cell.angle_alpha   90.00
_cell.angle_beta   90.00
_cell.angle_gamma   90.00
#
_symmetry.space_group_name_H-M   'P 1'
#
loop_
_entity.id
_entity.type
_entity.pdbx_description
1 polymer ?
#
loop_
_entity_poly.entity_id
_entity_poly.type
_entity_poly.pdbx_seq_one_letter_code
_entity_poly.pdbx_strand_id
1 'polypeptide(L)'
;MTTHRRLSTLHLLGMFAFTALALNDDHFVLGVGSFKLSPFDFLFVAMLVVKMLRLADPAAYALPRGMLGMLLGIQTVSVIYLLLVSLHHPGIETGDVARDLRIVFYFLCTPFLCYKDIDSPAAYAVLQKYIVAACLAVATLMLAEQLQGFSVANPLRNVRLGVWAIPFGVVSLLYFRRTLNVSGPKAYALTVYMLMALVFSLNRSQYLQLAISVFIAVLLGAGPEIRRRAVLVFAPAAVAGVLIFASIGYLDVLANRIFSVERLDEDSSYGARVQEMQGQMDFFAESPVFGKGAGFRSWVMGENGFELSTFAHNSWAFYLMKFGVVGTIMIMLPPVLILLLTLLRRYAHPGLELHRRYLLATAPIYIFIDSLSGGLAYAPKTAFTGFLLCYCLSLMRNAQVMPVPEQKTTSAPSHRPDVARRTPTRVIPHA
;
A
#
# COMPACT_ATOMS: atom_id res chain seq x y z
N MET A 1 14.60 -15.11 32.34
CA MET A 1 13.64 -14.87 31.24
C MET A 1 12.52 -14.00 31.80
N THR A 2 12.61 -12.68 31.64
CA THR A 2 11.76 -11.72 32.35
C THR A 2 10.64 -11.17 31.46
N THR A 3 9.53 -10.86 32.08
CA THR A 3 8.18 -10.49 31.61
C THR A 3 8.06 -9.35 30.57
N HIS A 4 9.16 -8.72 30.15
CA HIS A 4 9.16 -7.62 29.18
C HIS A 4 8.95 -8.03 27.71
N ARG A 5 8.81 -9.34 27.42
CA ARG A 5 8.60 -9.88 26.07
C ARG A 5 7.18 -9.70 25.48
N ARG A 6 6.24 -9.00 26.13
CA ARG A 6 4.80 -9.05 25.74
C ARG A 6 4.22 -7.81 25.06
N LEU A 7 4.87 -6.66 25.07
CA LEU A 7 4.32 -5.44 24.48
C LEU A 7 4.94 -5.16 23.11
N SER A 8 4.20 -5.45 22.04
CA SER A 8 4.61 -5.22 20.65
C SER A 8 3.61 -4.30 19.96
N THR A 9 4.08 -3.34 19.17
CA THR A 9 3.18 -2.49 18.37
C THR A 9 2.74 -3.16 17.08
N LEU A 10 3.18 -4.39 16.78
CA LEU A 10 2.88 -5.09 15.52
C LEU A 10 1.37 -5.20 15.23
N HIS A 11 0.57 -5.62 16.22
CA HIS A 11 -0.87 -5.74 16.06
C HIS A 11 -1.56 -4.37 15.96
N LEU A 12 -1.08 -3.38 16.71
CA LEU A 12 -1.58 -2.00 16.61
C LEU A 12 -1.27 -1.40 15.24
N LEU A 13 -0.09 -1.64 14.69
CA LEU A 13 0.32 -1.24 13.35
C LEU A 13 -0.57 -1.90 12.29
N GLY A 14 -0.85 -3.19 12.43
CA GLY A 14 -1.78 -3.92 11.57
C GLY A 14 -3.21 -3.36 11.63
N MET A 15 -3.71 -3.08 12.83
CA MET A 15 -5.02 -2.44 13.03
C MET A 15 -5.05 -1.01 12.52
N PHE A 16 -3.93 -0.29 12.56
CA PHE A 16 -3.82 1.08 12.05
C PHE A 16 -3.97 1.10 10.53
N ALA A 17 -3.31 0.19 9.83
CA ALA A 17 -3.55 0.00 8.40
C ALA A 17 -4.98 -0.49 8.10
N PHE A 18 -5.51 -1.42 8.90
CA PHE A 18 -6.87 -1.93 8.73
C PHE A 18 -7.92 -0.81 8.85
N THR A 19 -7.85 -0.03 9.93
CA THR A 19 -8.79 1.08 10.19
C THR A 19 -8.68 2.17 9.14
N ALA A 20 -7.47 2.53 8.73
CA ALA A 20 -7.24 3.49 7.65
C ALA A 20 -7.89 3.05 6.33
N LEU A 21 -7.85 1.75 6.01
CA LEU A 21 -8.37 1.23 4.74
C LEU A 21 -9.87 0.92 4.77
N ALA A 22 -10.35 0.30 5.84
CA ALA A 22 -11.70 -0.29 5.91
C ALA A 22 -12.69 0.51 6.74
N LEU A 23 -12.23 1.35 7.68
CA LEU A 23 -13.09 2.05 8.65
C LEU A 23 -12.93 3.58 8.58
N ASN A 24 -12.51 4.11 7.43
CA ASN A 24 -12.39 5.55 7.20
C ASN A 24 -13.75 6.20 6.82
N ASP A 25 -14.83 5.77 7.46
CA ASP A 25 -16.16 6.32 7.25
C ASP A 25 -16.53 7.28 8.39
N ASP A 26 -17.35 8.31 8.10
CA ASP A 26 -17.76 9.33 9.07
C ASP A 26 -18.48 8.70 10.27
N HIS A 27 -19.15 7.55 10.09
CA HIS A 27 -19.77 6.77 11.18
C HIS A 27 -18.77 6.39 12.30
N PHE A 28 -17.49 6.27 11.97
CA PHE A 28 -16.43 5.94 12.91
C PHE A 28 -15.59 7.15 13.34
N VAL A 29 -15.94 8.35 12.86
CA VAL A 29 -15.24 9.59 13.14
C VAL A 29 -16.01 10.39 14.20
N LEU A 30 -15.33 10.70 15.30
CA LEU A 30 -15.83 11.58 16.35
C LEU A 30 -15.44 13.03 16.03
N GLY A 31 -16.42 13.88 15.77
CA GLY A 31 -16.21 15.33 15.68
C GLY A 31 -16.05 15.94 17.07
N VAL A 32 -14.95 16.65 17.31
CA VAL A 32 -14.69 17.44 18.52
C VAL A 32 -14.34 18.87 18.08
N GLY A 33 -15.34 19.76 18.06
CA GLY A 33 -15.19 21.10 17.48
C GLY A 33 -14.91 21.04 15.98
N SER A 34 -13.91 21.78 15.49
CA SER A 34 -13.43 21.70 14.09
C SER A 34 -12.52 20.49 13.82
N PHE A 35 -12.30 19.62 14.81
CA PHE A 35 -11.38 18.49 14.71
C PHE A 35 -12.12 17.16 14.55
N LYS A 36 -11.64 16.30 13.65
CA LYS A 36 -12.20 14.96 13.39
C LYS A 36 -11.24 13.88 13.94
N LEU A 37 -11.65 13.18 15.00
CA LEU A 37 -10.95 12.03 15.57
C LEU A 37 -11.40 10.74 14.87
N SER A 38 -10.47 10.09 14.20
CA SER A 38 -10.65 8.82 13.52
C SER A 38 -10.15 7.64 14.37
N PRO A 39 -10.55 6.39 14.07
CA PRO A 39 -10.04 5.22 14.77
C PRO A 39 -8.51 5.06 14.68
N PHE A 40 -7.89 5.51 13.59
CA PHE A 40 -6.44 5.43 13.44
C PHE A 40 -5.70 6.45 14.33
N ASP A 41 -6.31 7.57 14.71
CA ASP A 41 -5.77 8.50 15.72
C ASP A 41 -5.59 7.80 17.07
N PHE A 42 -6.63 7.10 17.54
CA PHE A 42 -6.59 6.35 18.79
C PHE A 42 -5.53 5.25 18.76
N LEU A 43 -5.37 4.58 17.62
CA LEU A 43 -4.34 3.55 17.44
C LEU A 43 -2.93 4.13 17.45
N PHE A 44 -2.71 5.32 16.88
CA PHE A 44 -1.42 5.99 16.96
C PHE A 44 -1.07 6.34 18.42
N VAL A 45 -2.03 6.89 19.18
CA VAL A 45 -1.83 7.16 20.62
C VAL A 45 -1.56 5.86 21.39
N ALA A 46 -2.29 4.77 21.09
CA ALA A 46 -2.04 3.47 21.70
C ALA A 46 -0.62 2.95 21.38
N MET A 47 -0.11 3.15 20.16
CA MET A 47 1.28 2.82 19.83
C MET A 47 2.27 3.62 20.67
N LEU A 48 2.03 4.93 20.87
CA LEU A 48 2.86 5.76 21.75
C LEU A 48 2.82 5.27 23.19
N VAL A 49 1.64 4.95 23.74
CA VAL A 49 1.49 4.40 25.09
C VAL A 49 2.25 3.07 25.23
N VAL A 50 2.09 2.15 24.27
CA VAL A 50 2.85 0.88 24.27
C VAL A 50 4.35 1.15 24.23
N LYS A 51 4.81 2.13 23.45
CA LYS A 51 6.22 2.53 23.46
C LYS A 51 6.60 3.07 24.83
N MET A 52 5.89 4.05 25.40
CA MET A 52 6.16 4.61 26.73
C MET A 52 6.21 3.55 27.85
N LEU A 53 5.34 2.54 27.81
CA LEU A 53 5.38 1.44 28.77
C LEU A 53 6.62 0.55 28.63
N ARG A 54 7.31 0.61 27.50
CA ARG A 54 8.58 -0.08 27.25
C ARG A 54 9.81 0.73 27.64
N LEU A 55 9.69 1.90 28.30
CA LEU A 55 10.83 2.73 28.74
C LEU A 55 11.90 1.94 29.52
N ALA A 56 11.53 0.83 30.15
CA ALA A 56 12.44 -0.10 30.82
C ALA A 56 13.27 -1.02 29.91
N ASP A 57 13.06 -1.02 28.59
CA ASP A 57 13.80 -1.81 27.57
C ASP A 57 14.70 -0.88 26.73
N PRO A 58 16.00 -0.72 27.08
CA PRO A 58 16.91 0.18 26.36
C PRO A 58 17.07 -0.17 24.88
N ALA A 59 16.91 -1.44 24.50
CA ALA A 59 17.06 -1.88 23.11
C ALA A 59 15.90 -1.38 22.23
N ALA A 60 14.71 -1.20 22.80
CA ALA A 60 13.55 -0.63 22.10
C ALA A 60 13.83 0.81 21.64
N TYR A 61 14.64 1.57 22.37
CA TYR A 61 14.94 2.99 22.10
C TYR A 61 16.29 3.25 21.44
N ALA A 62 17.15 2.24 21.32
CA ALA A 62 18.44 2.41 20.66
C ALA A 62 18.26 3.04 19.26
N LEU A 63 18.75 4.26 19.06
CA LEU A 63 18.58 4.95 17.79
C LEU A 63 19.24 4.14 16.66
N PRO A 64 18.61 4.08 15.47
CA PRO A 64 19.22 3.43 14.33
C PRO A 64 20.57 4.08 14.01
N ARG A 65 21.58 3.26 13.71
CA ARG A 65 22.91 3.72 13.30
C ARG A 65 23.06 3.70 11.78
N GLY A 66 24.06 4.41 11.27
CA GLY A 66 24.37 4.48 9.85
C GLY A 66 23.22 5.04 9.02
N MET A 67 22.91 4.39 7.89
CA MET A 67 21.92 4.86 6.92
C MET A 67 20.51 5.04 7.50
N LEU A 68 20.07 4.14 8.38
CA LEU A 68 18.76 4.26 9.04
C LEU A 68 18.72 5.46 10.01
N GLY A 69 19.86 5.77 10.65
CA GLY A 69 20.01 6.94 11.51
C GLY A 69 19.96 8.25 10.72
N MET A 70 20.60 8.28 9.55
CA MET A 70 20.51 9.41 8.62
C MET A 70 19.07 9.67 8.16
N LEU A 71 18.32 8.62 7.79
CA LEU A 71 16.92 8.75 7.37
C LEU A 71 16.03 9.28 8.49
N LEU A 72 16.24 8.82 9.74
CA LEU A 72 15.57 9.35 10.92
C LEU A 72 15.91 10.84 11.14
N GLY A 73 17.19 11.21 10.96
CA GLY A 73 17.65 12.59 11.06
C GLY A 73 16.98 13.50 10.06
N ILE A 74 16.97 13.12 8.77
CA ILE A 74 16.29 13.86 7.70
C ILE A 74 14.81 14.05 8.05
N GLN A 75 14.14 12.98 8.48
CA GLN A 75 12.73 13.05 8.81
C GLN A 75 12.43 13.93 10.03
N THR A 76 13.32 13.92 11.03
CA THR A 76 13.21 14.82 12.19
C THR A 76 13.32 16.27 11.76
N VAL A 77 14.27 16.58 10.87
CA VAL A 77 14.42 17.92 10.28
C VAL A 77 13.16 18.30 9.50
N SER A 78 12.60 17.38 8.71
CA SER A 78 11.35 17.62 7.98
C SER A 78 10.19 17.96 8.92
N VAL A 79 10.03 17.22 10.02
CA VAL A 79 8.99 17.50 11.02
C VAL A 79 9.19 18.87 11.65
N ILE A 80 10.42 19.20 12.07
CA ILE A 80 10.75 20.51 12.67
C ILE A 80 10.45 21.64 11.67
N TYR A 81 10.92 21.50 10.43
CA TYR A 81 10.67 22.47 9.37
C TYR A 81 9.17 22.72 9.16
N LEU A 82 8.38 21.65 9.06
CA LEU A 82 6.94 21.76 8.86
C LEU A 82 6.23 22.42 10.05
N LEU A 83 6.65 22.11 11.27
CA LEU A 83 6.13 22.78 12.47
C LEU A 83 6.43 24.27 12.41
N LEU A 84 7.67 24.67 12.08
CA LEU A 84 8.08 26.07 12.02
C LEU A 84 7.36 26.86 10.92
N VAL A 85 7.27 26.31 9.71
CA VAL A 85 6.65 26.97 8.55
C VAL A 85 5.12 27.05 8.67
N SER A 86 4.53 26.23 9.54
CA SER A 86 3.09 26.26 9.80
C SER A 86 2.70 27.21 10.93
N LEU A 87 3.66 27.88 11.60
CA LEU A 87 3.37 28.90 12.61
C LEU A 87 2.95 30.20 11.92
N HIS A 88 1.75 30.68 12.27
CA HIS A 88 1.21 31.99 11.89
C HIS A 88 1.04 32.25 10.37
N HIS A 89 -0.05 31.71 9.81
CA HIS A 89 -0.58 32.14 8.51
C HIS A 89 -1.88 32.94 8.72
N PRO A 90 -1.93 34.22 8.30
CA PRO A 90 -3.15 35.03 8.44
C PRO A 90 -4.29 34.42 7.61
N GLY A 91 -5.47 34.28 8.23
CA GLY A 91 -6.66 33.72 7.59
C GLY A 91 -6.78 32.19 7.62
N ILE A 92 -5.82 31.47 8.24
CA ILE A 92 -5.90 30.01 8.41
C ILE A 92 -6.28 29.66 9.85
N GLU A 93 -7.29 28.81 10.01
CA GLU A 93 -7.71 28.30 11.31
C GLU A 93 -6.66 27.33 11.90
N THR A 94 -6.34 27.48 13.19
CA THR A 94 -5.40 26.61 13.90
C THR A 94 -5.84 25.14 13.89
N GLY A 95 -7.14 24.87 13.86
CA GLY A 95 -7.71 23.53 13.75
C GLY A 95 -7.37 22.83 12.42
N ASP A 96 -7.31 23.57 11.31
CA ASP A 96 -6.95 23.02 10.00
C ASP A 96 -5.45 22.77 9.89
N VAL A 97 -4.63 23.68 10.45
CA VAL A 97 -3.18 23.48 10.58
C VAL A 97 -2.90 22.19 11.36
N ALA A 98 -3.54 22.03 12.52
CA ALA A 98 -3.39 20.84 13.35
C ALA A 98 -3.84 19.57 12.62
N ARG A 99 -4.92 19.63 11.84
CA ARG A 99 -5.43 18.49 11.06
C ARG A 99 -4.43 18.01 10.01
N ASP A 100 -3.85 18.92 9.24
CA ASP A 100 -2.86 18.60 8.19
C ASP A 100 -1.56 18.07 8.81
N LEU A 101 -1.02 18.81 9.78
CA LEU A 101 0.25 18.45 10.42
C LEU A 101 0.16 17.11 11.15
N ARG A 102 -0.98 16.82 11.79
CA ARG A 102 -1.21 15.52 12.45
C ARG A 102 -1.03 14.35 11.51
N ILE A 103 -1.63 14.41 10.32
CA ILE A 103 -1.56 13.31 9.35
C ILE A 103 -0.12 13.13 8.85
N VAL A 104 0.56 14.23 8.53
CA VAL A 104 1.98 14.20 8.14
C VAL A 104 2.83 13.64 9.29
N PHE A 105 2.56 14.05 10.54
CA PHE A 105 3.28 13.57 11.71
C PHE A 105 3.12 12.07 11.94
N TYR A 106 1.89 11.53 11.83
CA TYR A 106 1.66 10.09 11.96
C TYR A 106 2.41 9.31 10.91
N PHE A 107 2.35 9.77 9.66
CA PHE A 107 3.07 9.17 8.54
C PHE A 107 4.57 9.16 8.74
N LEU A 108 5.14 10.25 9.23
CA LEU A 108 6.57 10.34 9.45
C LEU A 108 7.02 9.54 10.68
N CYS A 109 6.25 9.54 11.77
CA CYS A 109 6.68 8.92 13.03
C CYS A 109 6.43 7.41 13.10
N THR A 110 5.30 6.93 12.58
CA THR A 110 4.89 5.51 12.67
C THR A 110 5.98 4.52 12.21
N PRO A 111 6.70 4.76 11.09
CA PRO A 111 7.78 3.86 10.64
C PRO A 111 8.84 3.64 11.71
N PHE A 112 9.32 4.71 12.35
CA PHE A 112 10.40 4.63 13.32
C PHE A 112 9.95 4.16 14.71
N LEU A 113 8.67 4.37 15.04
CA LEU A 113 8.08 3.80 16.26
C LEU A 113 7.98 2.27 16.16
N CYS A 114 7.62 1.74 14.99
CA CYS A 114 7.14 0.35 14.90
C CYS A 114 8.10 -0.62 14.18
N TYR A 115 9.05 -0.16 13.36
CA TYR A 115 9.82 -1.08 12.49
C TYR A 115 10.61 -2.16 13.23
N LYS A 116 11.06 -1.90 14.46
CA LYS A 116 11.80 -2.86 15.29
C LYS A 116 10.96 -4.04 15.76
N ASP A 117 9.64 -3.89 15.82
CA ASP A 117 8.72 -4.92 16.30
C ASP A 117 8.34 -5.90 15.16
N ILE A 118 8.78 -5.62 13.93
CA ILE A 118 8.74 -6.56 12.79
C ILE A 118 10.13 -7.19 12.66
N ASP A 119 10.45 -8.19 13.48
CA ASP A 119 11.81 -8.71 13.65
C ASP A 119 11.99 -10.19 13.31
N SER A 120 10.92 -10.87 12.90
CA SER A 120 10.89 -12.32 12.71
C SER A 120 10.01 -12.73 11.53
N PRO A 121 10.19 -13.93 10.96
CA PRO A 121 9.32 -14.41 9.89
C PRO A 121 7.85 -14.51 10.33
N ALA A 122 7.62 -14.82 11.61
CA ALA A 122 6.28 -14.83 12.21
C ALA A 122 5.67 -13.42 12.23
N ALA A 123 6.45 -12.38 12.57
CA ALA A 123 5.98 -10.99 12.53
C ALA A 123 5.60 -10.56 11.10
N TYR A 124 6.40 -10.92 10.10
CA TYR A 124 6.05 -10.69 8.69
C TYR A 124 4.78 -11.45 8.26
N ALA A 125 4.56 -12.66 8.76
CA ALA A 125 3.34 -13.41 8.49
C ALA A 125 2.11 -12.70 9.05
N VAL A 126 2.20 -12.17 10.28
CA VAL A 126 1.13 -11.35 10.90
C VAL A 126 0.86 -10.11 10.06
N LEU A 127 1.91 -9.41 9.61
CA LEU A 127 1.78 -8.23 8.74
C LEU A 127 1.00 -8.55 7.47
N GLN A 128 1.32 -9.65 6.80
CA GLN A 128 0.62 -10.09 5.59
C GLN A 128 -0.84 -10.48 5.86
N LYS A 129 -1.13 -11.08 7.02
CA LYS A 129 -2.52 -11.37 7.43
C LYS A 129 -3.35 -10.10 7.59
N TYR A 130 -2.79 -9.03 8.17
CA TYR A 130 -3.48 -7.75 8.29
C TYR A 130 -3.76 -7.11 6.93
N ILE A 131 -2.80 -7.16 5.99
CA ILE A 131 -3.01 -6.65 4.62
C ILE A 131 -4.18 -7.39 3.96
N VAL A 132 -4.16 -8.72 3.99
CA VAL A 132 -5.23 -9.54 3.38
C VAL A 132 -6.57 -9.33 4.07
N ALA A 133 -6.59 -9.26 5.41
CA ALA A 133 -7.81 -9.02 6.18
C ALA A 133 -8.41 -7.63 5.88
N ALA A 134 -7.58 -6.58 5.78
CA ALA A 134 -8.02 -5.24 5.42
C ALA A 134 -8.63 -5.23 4.00
N CYS A 135 -7.95 -5.85 3.02
CA CYS A 135 -8.46 -5.92 1.65
C CYS A 135 -9.76 -6.71 1.55
N LEU A 136 -9.92 -7.79 2.33
CA LEU A 136 -11.16 -8.55 2.41
C LEU A 136 -12.29 -7.74 3.05
N ALA A 137 -12.01 -7.01 4.14
CA ALA A 137 -13.00 -6.14 4.77
C ALA A 137 -13.47 -5.03 3.84
N VAL A 138 -12.52 -4.37 3.14
CA VAL A 138 -12.82 -3.38 2.09
C VAL A 138 -13.70 -4.01 0.99
N ALA A 139 -13.35 -5.20 0.51
CA ALA A 139 -14.13 -5.90 -0.50
C ALA A 139 -15.55 -6.23 0.01
N THR A 140 -15.69 -6.68 1.26
CA THR A 140 -16.99 -6.98 1.86
C THR A 140 -17.86 -5.75 2.01
N LEU A 141 -17.32 -4.65 2.53
CA LEU A 141 -18.06 -3.39 2.68
C LEU A 141 -18.51 -2.85 1.33
N MET A 142 -17.60 -2.83 0.35
CA MET A 142 -17.91 -2.39 -1.01
C MET A 142 -19.02 -3.22 -1.63
N LEU A 143 -18.94 -4.55 -1.55
CA LEU A 143 -19.97 -5.43 -2.10
C LEU A 143 -21.31 -5.31 -1.35
N ALA A 144 -21.28 -5.10 -0.03
CA ALA A 144 -22.49 -4.88 0.76
C ALA A 144 -23.20 -3.58 0.36
N GLU A 145 -22.46 -2.50 0.11
CA GLU A 145 -23.02 -1.24 -0.40
C GLU A 145 -23.65 -1.43 -1.77
N GLN A 146 -23.00 -2.17 -2.67
CA GLN A 146 -23.61 -2.51 -3.95
C GLN A 146 -24.90 -3.31 -3.75
N LEU A 147 -24.96 -4.27 -2.82
CA LEU A 147 -26.20 -5.01 -2.55
C LEU A 147 -27.35 -4.10 -2.06
N GLN A 148 -27.06 -3.00 -1.37
CA GLN A 148 -28.08 -2.10 -0.82
C GLN A 148 -28.64 -1.11 -1.85
N GLY A 149 -27.91 -0.79 -2.92
CA GLY A 149 -28.34 0.23 -3.87
C GLY A 149 -27.66 0.21 -5.22
N PHE A 150 -27.29 -0.97 -5.74
CA PHE A 150 -26.67 -1.12 -7.05
C PHE A 150 -27.50 -0.40 -8.12
N SER A 151 -26.90 0.65 -8.71
CA SER A 151 -27.46 1.35 -9.85
C SER A 151 -26.45 1.40 -10.97
N VAL A 152 -26.86 0.90 -12.13
CA VAL A 152 -26.05 0.89 -13.35
C VAL A 152 -25.88 2.29 -13.93
N ALA A 153 -26.84 3.20 -13.67
CA ALA A 153 -26.80 4.59 -14.10
C ALA A 153 -26.01 5.48 -13.12
N ASN A 154 -26.13 5.22 -11.82
CA ASN A 154 -25.45 5.95 -10.74
C ASN A 154 -24.76 4.95 -9.81
N PRO A 155 -23.63 4.34 -10.21
CA PRO A 155 -22.96 3.36 -9.38
C PRO A 155 -22.57 3.99 -8.04
N LEU A 156 -22.93 3.31 -6.93
CA LEU A 156 -22.49 3.71 -5.60
C LEU A 156 -20.97 3.69 -5.59
N ARG A 157 -20.35 4.87 -5.52
CA ARG A 157 -18.91 5.04 -5.44
C ARG A 157 -18.57 5.48 -4.02
N ASN A 158 -18.19 4.53 -3.17
CA ASN A 158 -17.65 4.90 -1.87
C ASN A 158 -16.16 5.25 -1.99
N VAL A 159 -15.90 6.55 -2.11
CA VAL A 159 -14.56 7.14 -2.17
C VAL A 159 -13.80 7.06 -0.83
N ARG A 160 -14.48 6.65 0.25
CA ARG A 160 -13.95 6.55 1.62
C ARG A 160 -13.30 5.20 1.88
N LEU A 161 -13.74 4.15 1.18
CA LEU A 161 -13.14 2.82 1.26
C LEU A 161 -11.81 2.75 0.51
N GLY A 162 -10.83 2.08 1.11
CA GLY A 162 -9.52 1.82 0.52
C GLY A 162 -9.53 0.77 -0.60
N VAL A 163 -10.48 0.83 -1.55
CA VAL A 163 -10.64 -0.15 -2.63
C VAL A 163 -9.37 -0.27 -3.49
N TRP A 164 -8.64 0.82 -3.65
CA TRP A 164 -7.32 0.87 -4.28
C TRP A 164 -6.28 -0.04 -3.60
N ALA A 165 -6.51 -0.47 -2.35
CA ALA A 165 -5.59 -1.33 -1.63
C ALA A 165 -5.78 -2.82 -1.96
N ILE A 166 -6.92 -3.20 -2.55
CA ILE A 166 -7.23 -4.61 -2.87
C ILE A 166 -6.08 -5.32 -3.63
N PRO A 167 -5.40 -4.69 -4.62
CA PRO A 167 -4.28 -5.34 -5.29
C PRO A 167 -3.13 -5.75 -4.34
N PHE A 168 -2.91 -5.09 -3.20
CA PHE A 168 -1.96 -5.55 -2.18
C PHE A 168 -2.33 -6.92 -1.62
N GLY A 169 -3.62 -7.14 -1.33
CA GLY A 169 -4.15 -8.41 -0.83
C GLY A 169 -4.05 -9.52 -1.88
N VAL A 170 -4.37 -9.21 -3.14
CA VAL A 170 -4.27 -10.15 -4.26
C VAL A 170 -2.82 -10.61 -4.47
N VAL A 171 -1.86 -9.67 -4.57
CA VAL A 171 -0.44 -10.02 -4.73
C VAL A 171 0.09 -10.75 -3.48
N SER A 172 -0.42 -10.44 -2.29
CA SER A 172 -0.07 -11.14 -1.06
C SER A 172 -0.49 -12.61 -1.10
N LEU A 173 -1.71 -12.92 -1.58
CA LEU A 173 -2.16 -14.29 -1.76
C LEU A 173 -1.34 -15.04 -2.83
N LEU A 174 -0.87 -14.36 -3.88
CA LEU A 174 0.00 -14.97 -4.89
C LEU A 174 1.34 -15.42 -4.31
N TYR A 175 1.99 -14.56 -3.52
CA TYR A 175 3.35 -14.80 -3.00
C TYR A 175 3.36 -15.56 -1.67
N PHE A 176 2.50 -15.18 -0.72
CA PHE A 176 2.57 -15.61 0.68
C PHE A 176 1.52 -16.65 1.08
N ARG A 177 0.84 -17.30 0.13
CA ARG A 177 -0.17 -18.34 0.41
C ARG A 177 0.21 -19.31 1.53
N ARG A 178 1.45 -19.84 1.47
CA ARG A 178 1.96 -20.81 2.46
C ARG A 178 2.16 -20.15 3.83
N THR A 179 2.75 -18.95 3.87
CA THR A 179 2.93 -18.13 5.07
C THR A 179 1.59 -17.75 5.74
N LEU A 180 0.56 -17.54 4.92
CA LEU A 180 -0.79 -17.21 5.37
C LEU A 180 -1.57 -18.46 5.84
N ASN A 181 -1.03 -19.67 5.66
CA ASN A 181 -1.70 -20.95 5.90
C ASN A 181 -3.05 -21.08 5.18
N VAL A 182 -3.09 -20.69 3.91
CA VAL A 182 -4.30 -20.74 3.07
C VAL A 182 -4.15 -21.83 2.01
N SER A 183 -5.18 -22.68 1.86
CA SER A 183 -5.18 -23.71 0.81
C SER A 183 -5.28 -23.09 -0.60
N GLY A 184 -4.89 -23.83 -1.64
CA GLY A 184 -5.00 -23.36 -3.03
C GLY A 184 -6.42 -22.90 -3.39
N PRO A 185 -7.46 -23.73 -3.18
CA PRO A 185 -8.85 -23.35 -3.46
C PRO A 185 -9.33 -22.15 -2.64
N LYS A 186 -8.97 -22.08 -1.36
CA LYS A 186 -9.34 -20.93 -0.50
C LYS A 186 -8.68 -19.64 -0.98
N ALA A 187 -7.41 -19.68 -1.37
CA ALA A 187 -6.72 -18.51 -1.91
C ALA A 187 -7.34 -18.02 -3.23
N TYR A 188 -7.75 -18.96 -4.09
CA TYR A 188 -8.49 -18.65 -5.31
C TYR A 188 -9.82 -17.97 -5.00
N ALA A 189 -10.64 -18.55 -4.12
CA ALA A 189 -11.93 -17.99 -3.73
C ALA A 189 -11.81 -16.57 -3.14
N LEU A 190 -10.84 -16.36 -2.23
CA LEU A 190 -10.58 -15.03 -1.65
C LEU A 190 -10.10 -14.03 -2.70
N THR A 191 -9.30 -14.47 -3.68
CA THR A 191 -8.85 -13.61 -4.78
C THR A 191 -10.02 -13.21 -5.66
N VAL A 192 -10.85 -14.17 -6.10
CA VAL A 192 -12.04 -13.89 -6.92
C VAL A 192 -13.01 -12.96 -6.18
N TYR A 193 -13.20 -13.15 -4.88
CA TYR A 193 -14.03 -12.27 -4.05
C TYR A 193 -13.53 -10.82 -4.05
N MET A 194 -12.22 -10.62 -3.89
CA MET A 194 -11.58 -9.30 -3.99
C MET A 194 -11.67 -8.71 -5.41
N LEU A 195 -11.51 -9.53 -6.45
CA LEU A 195 -11.68 -9.09 -7.84
C LEU A 195 -13.11 -8.65 -8.14
N MET A 196 -14.10 -9.32 -7.57
CA MET A 196 -15.50 -8.95 -7.70
C MET A 196 -15.75 -7.54 -7.15
N ALA A 197 -15.23 -7.23 -5.96
CA ALA A 197 -15.32 -5.88 -5.39
C ALA A 197 -14.64 -4.82 -6.27
N LEU A 198 -13.47 -5.13 -6.85
CA LEU A 198 -12.82 -4.25 -7.83
C LEU A 198 -13.72 -4.03 -9.05
N VAL A 199 -14.26 -5.08 -9.65
CA VAL A 199 -15.13 -5.00 -10.84
C VAL A 199 -16.35 -4.11 -10.58
N PHE A 200 -16.97 -4.23 -9.41
CA PHE A 200 -18.11 -3.40 -9.03
C PHE A 200 -17.73 -1.97 -8.63
N SER A 201 -16.45 -1.69 -8.36
CA SER A 201 -15.98 -0.31 -8.13
C SER A 201 -15.99 0.56 -9.38
N LEU A 202 -15.97 -0.05 -10.57
CA LEU A 202 -15.90 0.62 -11.87
C LEU A 202 -14.73 1.59 -12.02
N ASN A 203 -13.69 1.48 -11.18
CA ASN A 203 -12.57 2.41 -11.15
C ASN A 203 -11.42 1.90 -12.02
N ARG A 204 -11.26 2.51 -13.20
CA ARG A 204 -10.29 2.10 -14.24
C ARG A 204 -8.85 2.09 -13.72
N SER A 205 -8.51 3.06 -12.86
CA SER A 205 -7.18 3.18 -12.27
C SER A 205 -6.79 1.95 -11.44
N GLN A 206 -7.75 1.33 -10.75
CA GLN A 206 -7.51 0.17 -9.89
C GLN A 206 -7.32 -1.12 -10.71
N TYR A 207 -8.00 -1.25 -11.85
CA TYR A 207 -7.75 -2.35 -12.79
C TYR A 207 -6.35 -2.28 -13.37
N LEU A 208 -5.93 -1.07 -13.78
CA LEU A 208 -4.59 -0.84 -14.31
C LEU A 208 -3.52 -1.13 -13.24
N GLN A 209 -3.73 -0.64 -12.02
CA GLN A 209 -2.87 -0.94 -10.87
C GLN A 209 -2.72 -2.44 -10.65
N LEU A 210 -3.83 -3.17 -10.63
CA LEU A 210 -3.82 -4.61 -10.45
C LEU A 210 -3.09 -5.33 -11.60
N ALA A 211 -3.41 -4.99 -12.85
CA ALA A 211 -2.81 -5.60 -14.02
C ALA A 211 -1.28 -5.43 -14.03
N ILE A 212 -0.79 -4.21 -13.81
CA ILE A 212 0.64 -3.91 -13.73
C ILE A 212 1.28 -4.64 -12.54
N SER A 213 0.62 -4.63 -11.37
CA SER A 213 1.17 -5.27 -10.17
C SER A 213 1.29 -6.78 -10.32
N VAL A 214 0.29 -7.43 -10.92
CA VAL A 214 0.30 -8.88 -11.21
C VAL A 214 1.34 -9.20 -12.26
N PHE A 215 1.46 -8.38 -13.31
CA PHE A 215 2.49 -8.55 -14.34
C PHE A 215 3.89 -8.51 -13.73
N ILE A 216 4.21 -7.49 -12.94
CA ILE A 216 5.48 -7.40 -12.23
C ILE A 216 5.64 -8.57 -11.25
N ALA A 217 4.57 -8.96 -10.53
CA ALA A 217 4.63 -10.10 -9.62
C ALA A 217 5.00 -11.41 -10.34
N VAL A 218 4.50 -11.63 -11.55
CA VAL A 218 4.83 -12.79 -12.37
C VAL A 218 6.27 -12.72 -12.88
N LEU A 219 6.75 -11.54 -13.29
CA LEU A 219 8.15 -11.34 -13.73
C LEU A 219 9.17 -11.52 -12.61
N LEU A 220 8.87 -11.04 -11.41
CA LEU A 220 9.76 -11.12 -10.24
C LEU A 220 9.63 -12.45 -9.47
N GLY A 221 8.57 -13.22 -9.75
CA GLY A 221 8.30 -14.48 -9.08
C GLY A 221 9.42 -15.50 -9.28
N ALA A 222 9.87 -16.14 -8.19
CA ALA A 222 11.02 -17.05 -8.19
C ALA A 222 10.79 -18.40 -8.90
N GLY A 223 9.69 -18.59 -9.66
CA GLY A 223 9.43 -19.88 -10.32
C GLY A 223 8.10 -19.99 -11.06
N PRO A 224 7.90 -21.10 -11.78
CA PRO A 224 6.71 -21.34 -12.60
C PRO A 224 5.41 -21.41 -11.79
N GLU A 225 5.50 -21.64 -10.47
CA GLU A 225 4.34 -21.72 -9.59
C GLU A 225 3.55 -20.41 -9.52
N ILE A 226 4.21 -19.24 -9.45
CA ILE A 226 3.52 -17.94 -9.41
C ILE A 226 2.83 -17.67 -10.74
N ARG A 227 3.52 -17.92 -11.86
CA ARG A 227 2.95 -17.78 -13.21
C ARG A 227 1.72 -18.66 -13.38
N ARG A 228 1.81 -19.94 -13.01
CA ARG A 228 0.69 -20.88 -13.05
C ARG A 228 -0.49 -20.39 -12.21
N ARG A 229 -0.24 -19.92 -10.98
CA ARG A 229 -1.30 -19.38 -10.11
C ARG A 229 -1.96 -18.14 -10.73
N ALA A 230 -1.17 -17.21 -11.26
CA ALA A 230 -1.71 -16.02 -11.92
C ALA A 230 -2.62 -16.39 -13.10
N VAL A 231 -2.16 -17.28 -13.98
CA VAL A 231 -2.98 -17.77 -15.11
C VAL A 231 -4.27 -18.44 -14.62
N LEU A 232 -4.18 -19.34 -13.63
CA LEU A 232 -5.34 -20.06 -13.09
C LEU A 232 -6.35 -19.15 -12.40
N VAL A 233 -5.94 -18.00 -11.88
CA VAL A 233 -6.83 -17.02 -11.23
C VAL A 233 -7.42 -16.07 -12.27
N PHE A 234 -6.56 -15.43 -13.06
CA PHE A 234 -6.96 -14.29 -13.88
C PHE A 234 -7.57 -14.69 -15.22
N ALA A 235 -7.16 -15.80 -15.83
CA ALA A 235 -7.76 -16.22 -17.11
C ALA A 235 -9.24 -16.61 -16.94
N PRO A 236 -9.64 -17.44 -15.95
CA PRO A 236 -11.06 -17.72 -15.71
C PRO A 236 -11.83 -16.48 -15.25
N ALA A 237 -11.24 -15.63 -14.40
CA ALA A 237 -11.89 -14.40 -13.95
C ALA A 237 -12.14 -13.41 -15.09
N ALA A 238 -11.20 -13.29 -16.04
CA ALA A 238 -11.37 -12.47 -17.24
C ALA A 238 -12.49 -13.01 -18.14
N VAL A 239 -12.51 -14.32 -18.40
CA VAL A 239 -13.57 -14.96 -19.19
C VAL A 239 -14.93 -14.77 -18.52
N ALA A 240 -15.03 -15.05 -17.22
CA ALA A 240 -16.26 -14.87 -16.46
C ALA A 240 -16.72 -13.41 -16.47
N GLY A 241 -15.80 -12.45 -16.28
CA GLY A 241 -16.09 -11.02 -16.35
C GLY A 241 -16.68 -10.63 -17.70
N VAL A 242 -16.03 -11.02 -18.80
CA VAL A 242 -16.52 -10.76 -20.17
C VAL A 242 -17.91 -11.35 -20.38
N LEU A 243 -18.14 -12.60 -19.96
CA LEU A 243 -19.45 -13.26 -20.10
C LEU A 243 -20.54 -12.56 -19.29
N ILE A 244 -20.25 -12.13 -18.06
CA ILE A 244 -21.20 -11.38 -17.23
C ILE A 244 -21.54 -10.05 -17.91
N PHE A 245 -20.54 -9.25 -18.28
CA PHE A 245 -20.76 -7.97 -18.96
C PHE A 245 -21.50 -8.14 -20.30
N ALA A 246 -21.27 -9.24 -21.02
CA ALA A 246 -22.05 -9.61 -22.20
C ALA A 246 -23.51 -9.87 -21.87
N SER A 247 -23.77 -10.68 -20.84
CA SER A 247 -25.12 -11.10 -20.44
C SER A 247 -26.00 -9.95 -19.96
N ILE A 248 -25.40 -8.90 -19.37
CA ILE A 248 -26.11 -7.70 -18.92
C ILE A 248 -26.16 -6.60 -19.99
N GLY A 249 -25.79 -6.89 -21.24
CA GLY A 249 -25.84 -5.93 -22.36
C GLY A 249 -24.88 -4.75 -22.20
N TYR A 250 -23.80 -4.93 -21.44
CA TYR A 250 -22.93 -3.84 -20.96
C TYR A 250 -21.53 -3.88 -21.57
N LEU A 251 -21.30 -4.77 -22.55
CA LEU A 251 -20.04 -4.86 -23.29
C LEU A 251 -19.73 -3.57 -24.04
N ASP A 252 -20.72 -2.94 -24.67
CA ASP A 252 -20.51 -1.68 -25.41
C ASP A 252 -20.15 -0.53 -24.45
N VAL A 253 -20.75 -0.51 -23.26
CA VAL A 253 -20.38 0.46 -22.21
C VAL A 253 -18.98 0.18 -21.69
N LEU A 254 -18.60 -1.08 -21.50
CA LEU A 254 -17.26 -1.46 -21.06
C LEU A 254 -16.21 -1.15 -22.14
N ALA A 255 -16.48 -1.49 -23.40
CA ALA A 255 -15.63 -1.20 -24.55
C ALA A 255 -15.46 0.31 -24.71
N ASN A 256 -16.55 1.08 -24.68
CA ASN A 256 -16.47 2.54 -24.66
C ASN A 256 -15.68 3.02 -23.44
N ARG A 257 -15.92 2.55 -22.21
CA ARG A 257 -15.14 2.99 -21.03
C ARG A 257 -13.64 2.62 -21.10
N ILE A 258 -13.26 1.53 -21.76
CA ILE A 258 -11.86 1.11 -21.90
C ILE A 258 -11.17 1.86 -23.05
N PHE A 259 -11.86 2.06 -24.17
CA PHE A 259 -11.28 2.61 -25.42
C PHE A 259 -11.60 4.10 -25.67
N SER A 260 -12.57 4.70 -24.98
CA SER A 260 -12.91 6.15 -25.06
C SER A 260 -11.92 7.04 -24.31
N VAL A 261 -10.62 6.84 -24.53
CA VAL A 261 -9.63 7.87 -24.22
C VAL A 261 -9.81 9.08 -25.15
N GLU A 262 -10.54 8.93 -26.26
CA GLU A 262 -10.77 9.96 -27.28
C GLU A 262 -11.76 11.09 -26.89
N ARG A 263 -12.54 10.96 -25.81
CA ARG A 263 -13.54 11.97 -25.39
C ARG A 263 -13.50 12.30 -23.90
N LEU A 264 -12.30 12.55 -23.38
CA LEU A 264 -12.10 12.97 -21.99
C LEU A 264 -12.89 14.26 -21.65
N ASP A 265 -13.10 15.11 -22.64
CA ASP A 265 -13.79 16.41 -22.53
C ASP A 265 -15.29 16.28 -22.22
N GLU A 266 -15.90 15.13 -22.54
CA GLU A 266 -17.32 14.82 -22.28
C GLU A 266 -17.53 14.15 -20.91
N ASP A 267 -16.47 13.73 -20.22
CA ASP A 267 -16.54 13.13 -18.88
C ASP A 267 -16.54 14.23 -17.81
N SER A 268 -17.70 14.49 -17.21
CA SER A 268 -17.86 15.50 -16.15
C SER A 268 -16.92 15.28 -14.97
N SER A 269 -16.54 14.03 -14.69
CA SER A 269 -15.58 13.71 -13.64
C SER A 269 -14.15 14.07 -14.03
N TYR A 270 -13.81 14.05 -15.32
CA TYR A 270 -12.52 14.52 -15.82
C TYR A 270 -12.44 16.05 -15.80
N GLY A 271 -13.46 16.74 -16.30
CA GLY A 271 -13.52 18.21 -16.29
C GLY A 271 -13.37 18.80 -14.87
N ALA A 272 -14.09 18.24 -13.89
CA ALA A 272 -13.98 18.67 -12.49
C ALA A 272 -12.60 18.41 -11.89
N ARG A 273 -11.93 17.32 -12.27
CA ARG A 273 -10.56 16.98 -11.82
C ARG A 273 -9.52 17.92 -12.43
N VAL A 274 -9.68 18.27 -13.70
CA VAL A 274 -8.82 19.24 -14.38
C VAL A 274 -8.98 20.61 -13.73
N GLN A 275 -10.22 21.06 -13.48
CA GLN A 275 -10.48 22.34 -12.80
C GLN A 275 -9.91 22.36 -11.37
N GLU A 276 -10.09 21.29 -10.59
CA GLU A 276 -9.49 21.15 -9.26
C GLU A 276 -7.97 21.26 -9.32
N MET A 277 -7.33 20.54 -10.25
CA MET A 277 -5.87 20.54 -10.39
C MET A 277 -5.34 21.89 -10.90
N GLN A 278 -6.02 22.52 -11.85
CA GLN A 278 -5.68 23.86 -12.34
C GLN A 278 -5.74 24.89 -11.20
N GLY A 279 -6.84 24.94 -10.45
CA GLY A 279 -6.96 25.87 -9.32
C GLY A 279 -5.89 25.64 -8.25
N GLN A 280 -5.52 24.38 -7.97
CA GLN A 280 -4.43 24.07 -7.04
C GLN A 280 -3.07 24.52 -7.56
N MET A 281 -2.83 24.40 -8.87
CA MET A 281 -1.59 24.86 -9.51
C MET A 281 -1.52 26.38 -9.61
N ASP A 282 -2.65 27.08 -9.74
CA ASP A 282 -2.70 28.54 -9.67
C ASP A 282 -2.27 29.02 -8.28
N PHE A 283 -2.82 28.41 -7.22
CA PHE A 283 -2.38 28.71 -5.85
C PHE A 283 -0.92 28.36 -5.58
N PHE A 284 -0.41 27.28 -6.19
CA PHE A 284 1.02 26.96 -6.12
C PHE A 284 1.87 28.02 -6.82
N ALA A 285 1.45 28.49 -8.00
CA ALA A 285 2.17 29.51 -8.75
C ALA A 285 2.28 30.85 -7.99
N GLU A 286 1.31 31.17 -7.14
CA GLU A 286 1.36 32.34 -6.26
C GLU A 286 2.38 32.22 -5.11
N SER A 287 2.72 31.01 -4.66
CA SER A 287 3.72 30.76 -3.60
C SER A 287 4.50 29.46 -3.86
N PRO A 288 5.40 29.42 -4.86
CA PRO A 288 5.97 28.16 -5.34
C PRO A 288 7.03 27.57 -4.38
N VAL A 289 7.72 28.42 -3.63
CA VAL A 289 8.84 27.97 -2.79
C VAL A 289 8.35 27.34 -1.48
N PHE A 290 7.46 28.04 -0.78
CA PHE A 290 7.00 27.67 0.58
C PHE A 290 5.53 27.23 0.64
N GLY A 291 4.78 27.41 -0.45
CA GLY A 291 3.37 27.07 -0.51
C GLY A 291 2.47 28.07 0.21
N LYS A 292 1.19 27.76 0.25
CA LYS A 292 0.14 28.54 0.91
C LYS A 292 0.00 28.30 2.41
N GLY A 293 0.75 27.35 2.96
CA GLY A 293 0.72 26.97 4.36
C GLY A 293 -0.17 25.75 4.64
N ALA A 294 0.16 25.03 5.72
CA ALA A 294 -0.71 23.99 6.27
C ALA A 294 -2.07 24.60 6.66
N GLY A 295 -3.14 23.83 6.52
CA GLY A 295 -4.50 24.27 6.82
C GLY A 295 -5.16 25.13 5.73
N PHE A 296 -4.43 25.54 4.69
CA PHE A 296 -5.02 26.26 3.55
C PHE A 296 -6.15 25.45 2.91
N ARG A 297 -7.28 26.10 2.63
CA ARG A 297 -8.43 25.45 2.01
C ARG A 297 -8.55 25.85 0.54
N SER A 298 -8.83 24.87 -0.32
CA SER A 298 -9.04 25.07 -1.75
C SER A 298 -10.37 24.46 -2.20
N TRP A 299 -10.93 24.97 -3.29
CA TRP A 299 -12.12 24.38 -3.90
C TRP A 299 -11.80 23.00 -4.48
N VAL A 300 -12.61 22.01 -4.11
CA VAL A 300 -12.41 20.61 -4.45
C VAL A 300 -13.76 19.99 -4.78
N MET A 301 -13.81 19.09 -5.77
CA MET A 301 -15.06 18.45 -6.16
C MET A 301 -15.51 17.42 -5.12
N GLY A 302 -16.54 17.76 -4.33
CA GLY A 302 -17.23 16.88 -3.39
C GLY A 302 -18.40 16.13 -4.02
N GLU A 303 -19.18 15.42 -3.19
CA GLU A 303 -20.33 14.62 -3.63
C GLU A 303 -21.49 15.47 -4.18
N ASN A 304 -21.66 16.71 -3.67
CA ASN A 304 -22.74 17.63 -4.04
C ASN A 304 -22.26 18.84 -4.88
N GLY A 305 -21.03 18.81 -5.40
CA GLY A 305 -20.41 19.93 -6.13
C GLY A 305 -19.09 20.38 -5.51
N PHE A 306 -18.59 21.56 -5.90
CA PHE A 306 -17.35 22.09 -5.33
C PHE A 306 -17.55 22.53 -3.87
N GLU A 307 -16.72 21.97 -3.00
CA GLU A 307 -16.67 22.30 -1.58
C GLU A 307 -15.29 22.81 -1.20
N LEU A 308 -15.24 23.67 -0.19
CA LEU A 308 -13.99 24.20 0.33
C LEU A 308 -13.36 23.14 1.24
N SER A 309 -12.24 22.56 0.83
CA SER A 309 -11.60 21.45 1.52
C SER A 309 -10.15 21.76 1.89
N THR A 310 -9.71 21.22 3.03
CA THR A 310 -8.30 21.17 3.37
C THR A 310 -7.55 20.10 2.58
N PHE A 311 -8.21 19.24 1.80
CA PHE A 311 -7.55 18.13 1.07
C PHE A 311 -7.88 18.15 -0.41
N ALA A 312 -6.87 17.90 -1.24
CA ALA A 312 -7.05 17.62 -2.66
C ALA A 312 -7.13 16.12 -2.92
N HIS A 313 -7.67 15.77 -4.09
CA HIS A 313 -7.68 14.39 -4.56
C HIS A 313 -6.33 13.93 -5.14
N ASN A 314 -5.58 14.86 -5.74
CA ASN A 314 -4.22 14.64 -6.20
C ASN A 314 -3.25 15.02 -5.06
N SER A 315 -2.55 14.02 -4.52
CA SER A 315 -1.67 14.22 -3.38
C SER A 315 -0.50 15.15 -3.75
N TRP A 316 0.05 15.07 -4.96
CA TRP A 316 1.16 15.91 -5.41
C TRP A 316 0.77 17.38 -5.52
N ALA A 317 -0.39 17.64 -6.12
CA ALA A 317 -0.94 18.99 -6.21
C ALA A 317 -1.21 19.57 -4.81
N PHE A 318 -1.73 18.76 -3.88
CA PHE A 318 -1.88 19.13 -2.47
C PHE A 318 -0.55 19.53 -1.83
N TYR A 319 0.50 18.68 -1.93
CA TYR A 319 1.77 18.96 -1.28
C TYR A 319 2.43 20.23 -1.83
N LEU A 320 2.44 20.37 -3.16
CA LEU A 320 3.02 21.54 -3.84
C LEU A 320 2.26 22.80 -3.45
N MET A 321 0.93 22.80 -3.54
CA MET A 321 0.11 23.95 -3.18
C MET A 321 0.33 24.39 -1.73
N LYS A 322 0.33 23.45 -0.78
CA LYS A 322 0.39 23.78 0.66
C LYS A 322 1.79 24.06 1.17
N PHE A 323 2.78 23.29 0.74
CA PHE A 323 4.11 23.30 1.33
C PHE A 323 5.19 23.79 0.36
N GLY A 324 4.82 24.11 -0.87
CA GLY A 324 5.75 24.52 -1.92
C GLY A 324 6.71 23.41 -2.30
N VAL A 325 7.69 23.74 -3.14
CA VAL A 325 8.75 22.79 -3.54
C VAL A 325 9.57 22.35 -2.33
N VAL A 326 9.94 23.29 -1.43
CA VAL A 326 10.81 22.99 -0.30
C VAL A 326 10.14 22.01 0.67
N GLY A 327 8.91 22.32 1.10
CA GLY A 327 8.21 21.45 2.03
C GLY A 327 7.77 20.12 1.42
N THR A 328 7.40 20.11 0.12
CA THR A 328 7.13 18.85 -0.60
C THR A 328 8.35 17.94 -0.62
N ILE A 329 9.55 18.47 -0.93
CA ILE A 329 10.80 17.71 -0.88
C ILE A 329 11.06 17.21 0.53
N MET A 330 10.91 18.05 1.55
CA MET A 330 11.14 17.64 2.94
C MET A 330 10.20 16.51 3.38
N ILE A 331 8.92 16.54 2.96
CA ILE A 331 7.95 15.50 3.29
C ILE A 331 8.25 14.20 2.53
N MET A 332 8.52 14.29 1.22
CA MET A 332 8.57 13.14 0.32
C MET A 332 9.93 12.47 0.22
N LEU A 333 11.01 13.22 0.36
CA LEU A 333 12.37 12.71 0.21
C LEU A 333 12.67 11.55 1.18
N PRO A 334 12.46 11.65 2.50
CA PRO A 334 12.74 10.52 3.39
C PRO A 334 11.96 9.23 3.02
N PRO A 335 10.63 9.26 2.82
CA PRO A 335 9.85 8.13 2.31
C PRO A 335 10.38 7.53 1.02
N VAL A 336 10.69 8.37 0.03
CA VAL A 336 11.20 7.94 -1.28
C VAL A 336 12.57 7.28 -1.12
N LEU A 337 13.46 7.86 -0.32
CA LEU A 337 14.77 7.26 -0.04
C LEU A 337 14.63 5.92 0.67
N ILE A 338 13.75 5.79 1.67
CA ILE A 338 13.46 4.51 2.34
C ILE A 338 13.02 3.47 1.31
N LEU A 339 12.04 3.81 0.46
CA LEU A 339 11.56 2.92 -0.59
C LEU A 339 12.67 2.52 -1.55
N LEU A 340 13.41 3.48 -2.11
CA LEU A 340 14.50 3.20 -3.06
C LEU A 340 15.57 2.30 -2.44
N LEU A 341 16.01 2.60 -1.22
CA LEU A 341 17.04 1.84 -0.51
C LEU A 341 16.56 0.41 -0.19
N THR A 342 15.29 0.23 0.16
CA THR A 342 14.72 -1.09 0.41
C THR A 342 14.53 -1.89 -0.87
N LEU A 343 14.04 -1.25 -1.94
CA LEU A 343 13.62 -1.91 -3.17
C LEU A 343 14.80 -2.24 -4.08
N LEU A 344 15.83 -1.38 -4.15
CA LEU A 344 17.02 -1.59 -4.99
C LEU A 344 18.03 -2.57 -4.36
N ARG A 345 17.99 -2.74 -3.03
CA ARG A 345 18.87 -3.67 -2.32
C ARG A 345 18.39 -5.11 -2.46
N ARG A 346 19.24 -6.03 -2.91
CA ARG A 346 18.95 -7.48 -2.83
C ARG A 346 19.22 -8.01 -1.43
N TYR A 347 18.39 -8.94 -0.96
CA TYR A 347 18.56 -9.58 0.34
C TYR A 347 19.04 -11.02 0.21
N ALA A 348 20.05 -11.40 1.00
CA ALA A 348 20.56 -12.77 1.01
C ALA A 348 19.56 -13.76 1.63
N HIS A 349 18.81 -13.32 2.64
CA HIS A 349 17.77 -14.16 3.26
C HIS A 349 16.57 -14.32 2.29
N PRO A 350 16.21 -15.55 1.89
CA PRO A 350 15.19 -15.79 0.86
C PRO A 350 13.79 -15.27 1.26
N GLY A 351 13.46 -15.33 2.55
CA GLY A 351 12.22 -14.74 3.07
C GLY A 351 12.17 -13.21 2.91
N LEU A 352 13.26 -12.49 3.22
CA LEU A 352 13.30 -11.03 3.08
C LEU A 352 13.27 -10.62 1.61
N GLU A 353 13.95 -11.39 0.75
CA GLU A 353 13.93 -11.19 -0.70
C GLU A 353 12.54 -11.40 -1.30
N LEU A 354 11.76 -12.36 -0.81
CA LEU A 354 10.36 -12.54 -1.21
C LEU A 354 9.50 -11.32 -0.81
N HIS A 355 9.70 -10.78 0.38
CA HIS A 355 9.06 -9.55 0.84
C HIS A 355 9.47 -8.32 0.02
N ARG A 356 10.74 -8.21 -0.40
CA ARG A 356 11.19 -7.17 -1.34
C ARG A 356 10.47 -7.27 -2.68
N ARG A 357 10.39 -8.47 -3.26
CA ARG A 357 9.69 -8.68 -4.54
C ARG A 357 8.22 -8.34 -4.44
N TYR A 358 7.59 -8.64 -3.32
CA TYR A 358 6.21 -8.23 -3.04
C TYR A 358 6.06 -6.70 -3.08
N LEU A 359 6.95 -5.98 -2.39
CA LEU A 359 6.93 -4.52 -2.38
C LEU A 359 7.23 -3.92 -3.76
N LEU A 360 8.14 -4.52 -4.54
CA LEU A 360 8.37 -4.12 -5.94
C LEU A 360 7.12 -4.35 -6.81
N ALA A 361 6.49 -5.52 -6.68
CA ALA A 361 5.29 -5.84 -7.44
C ALA A 361 4.12 -4.92 -7.10
N THR A 362 4.07 -4.40 -5.88
CA THR A 362 3.02 -3.50 -5.41
C THR A 362 3.39 -2.02 -5.47
N ALA A 363 4.63 -1.69 -5.86
CA ALA A 363 5.11 -0.32 -6.03
C ALA A 363 4.24 0.55 -6.98
N PRO A 364 3.72 0.03 -8.12
CA PRO A 364 2.84 0.81 -8.98
C PRO A 364 1.61 1.33 -8.24
N ILE A 365 1.08 0.56 -7.28
CA ILE A 365 -0.10 0.96 -6.52
C ILE A 365 0.20 2.25 -5.75
N TYR A 366 1.39 2.39 -5.14
CA TYR A 366 1.81 3.65 -4.49
C TYR A 366 1.94 4.81 -5.45
N ILE A 367 2.47 4.58 -6.64
CA ILE A 367 2.67 5.66 -7.60
C ILE A 367 1.31 6.15 -8.12
N PHE A 368 0.41 5.20 -8.40
CA PHE A 368 -0.92 5.51 -8.94
C PHE A 368 -1.90 6.02 -7.88
N ILE A 369 -1.73 5.71 -6.60
CA ILE A 369 -2.66 6.16 -5.57
C ILE A 369 -2.63 7.67 -5.37
N ASP A 370 -1.42 8.25 -5.41
CA ASP A 370 -1.19 9.67 -5.19
C ASP A 370 -1.48 10.50 -6.45
N SER A 371 -1.44 9.84 -7.61
CA SER A 371 -1.59 10.49 -8.92
C SER A 371 -3.00 10.34 -9.52
N LEU A 372 -3.68 9.20 -9.29
CA LEU A 372 -4.89 8.81 -10.04
C LEU A 372 -6.09 8.40 -9.18
N SER A 373 -5.95 8.24 -7.86
CA SER A 373 -7.08 7.74 -7.07
C SER A 373 -8.08 8.85 -6.74
N GLY A 374 -9.29 8.74 -7.27
CA GLY A 374 -10.43 9.55 -6.84
C GLY A 374 -10.88 9.20 -5.42
N GLY A 375 -10.54 10.06 -4.46
CA GLY A 375 -11.21 10.18 -3.16
C GLY A 375 -10.48 11.16 -2.24
N LEU A 376 -11.21 11.77 -1.30
CA LEU A 376 -10.69 12.58 -0.17
C LEU A 376 -9.83 11.76 0.83
N ALA A 377 -9.22 10.68 0.36
CA ALA A 377 -8.54 9.66 1.13
C ALA A 377 -7.09 10.05 1.50
N TYR A 378 -6.76 11.34 1.55
CA TYR A 378 -5.42 11.79 1.95
C TYR A 378 -4.97 11.16 3.26
N ALA A 379 -5.83 11.15 4.29
CA ALA A 379 -5.50 10.57 5.58
C ALA A 379 -5.30 9.03 5.53
N PRO A 380 -6.22 8.23 4.95
CA PRO A 380 -5.99 6.80 4.69
C PRO A 380 -4.72 6.47 3.92
N LYS A 381 -4.46 7.21 2.82
CA LYS A 381 -3.28 7.00 1.97
C LYS A 381 -2.03 7.21 2.79
N THR A 382 -1.94 8.34 3.47
CA THR A 382 -0.76 8.73 4.25
C THR A 382 -0.53 7.81 5.45
N ALA A 383 -1.60 7.36 6.13
CA ALA A 383 -1.53 6.34 7.18
C ALA A 383 -1.02 4.99 6.65
N PHE A 384 -1.56 4.51 5.53
CA PHE A 384 -1.12 3.28 4.90
C PHE A 384 0.34 3.37 4.43
N THR A 385 0.76 4.49 3.82
CA THR A 385 2.15 4.70 3.44
C THR A 385 3.09 4.63 4.66
N GLY A 386 2.68 5.16 5.82
CA GLY A 386 3.42 5.00 7.08
C GLY A 386 3.60 3.53 7.48
N PHE A 387 2.56 2.70 7.32
CA PHE A 387 2.64 1.25 7.54
C PHE A 387 3.68 0.57 6.61
N LEU A 388 3.86 1.08 5.40
CA LEU A 388 4.71 0.46 4.39
C LEU A 388 6.14 0.92 4.46
N LEU A 389 6.37 2.16 4.85
CA LEU A 389 7.68 2.63 5.26
C LEU A 389 8.16 1.84 6.48
N CYS A 390 7.28 1.55 7.45
CA CYS A 390 7.59 0.65 8.56
C CYS A 390 8.04 -0.74 8.08
N TYR A 391 7.32 -1.29 7.09
CA TYR A 391 7.68 -2.55 6.45
C TYR A 391 9.03 -2.46 5.72
N CYS A 392 9.30 -1.37 5.00
CA CYS A 392 10.56 -1.17 4.29
C CYS A 392 11.76 -1.06 5.24
N LEU A 393 11.62 -0.28 6.31
CA LEU A 393 12.64 -0.13 7.35
C LEU A 393 12.92 -1.46 8.07
N SER A 394 11.88 -2.27 8.32
CA SER A 394 12.08 -3.57 8.94
C SER A 394 12.89 -4.53 8.07
N LEU A 395 12.67 -4.54 6.75
CA LEU A 395 13.48 -5.33 5.81
C LEU A 395 14.95 -4.90 5.84
N MET A 396 15.21 -3.58 5.81
CA MET A 396 16.58 -3.05 5.89
C MET A 396 17.28 -3.42 7.18
N ARG A 397 16.59 -3.31 8.32
CA ARG A 397 17.12 -3.71 9.63
C ARG A 397 17.41 -5.21 9.66
N ASN A 398 16.43 -6.02 9.31
CA ASN A 398 16.51 -7.48 9.44
C ASN A 398 17.52 -8.10 8.46
N ALA A 399 17.85 -7.41 7.37
CA ALA A 399 18.96 -7.79 6.50
C ALA A 399 20.32 -7.86 7.20
N GLN A 400 20.49 -7.13 8.31
CA GLN A 400 21.74 -7.09 9.08
C GLN A 400 21.73 -8.08 10.25
N VAL A 401 20.53 -8.47 10.72
CA VAL A 401 20.37 -9.19 11.99
C VAL A 401 19.89 -10.63 11.79
N MET A 402 19.12 -10.92 10.75
CA MET A 402 18.59 -12.26 10.51
C MET A 402 19.66 -13.19 9.95
N PRO A 403 19.85 -14.38 10.53
CA PRO A 403 20.78 -15.37 10.00
C PRO A 403 20.28 -15.87 8.64
N VAL A 404 21.19 -15.96 7.66
CA VAL A 404 20.87 -16.54 6.35
C VAL A 404 20.75 -18.06 6.54
N PRO A 405 19.62 -18.70 6.14
CA PRO A 405 19.50 -20.15 6.21
C PRO A 405 20.61 -20.77 5.36
N GLU A 406 21.45 -21.61 5.97
CA GLU A 406 22.41 -22.41 5.20
C GLU A 406 21.62 -23.26 4.21
N GLN A 407 21.93 -23.11 2.93
CA GLN A 407 21.53 -24.12 1.95
C GLN A 407 22.22 -25.39 2.38
N LYS A 408 21.49 -26.29 3.05
CA LYS A 408 21.91 -27.69 3.14
C LYS A 408 22.10 -28.16 1.71
N THR A 409 23.33 -28.16 1.24
CA THR A 409 23.80 -29.01 0.17
C THR A 409 23.61 -30.44 0.65
N THR A 410 22.37 -30.94 0.54
CA THR A 410 22.15 -32.37 0.35
C THR A 410 22.68 -32.71 -1.04
N SER A 411 24.00 -32.68 -1.21
CA SER A 411 24.69 -33.56 -2.12
C SER A 411 24.58 -34.96 -1.51
N ALA A 412 23.41 -35.56 -1.60
CA ALA A 412 23.35 -37.01 -1.60
C ALA A 412 24.16 -37.46 -2.83
N PRO A 413 25.21 -38.29 -2.70
CA PRO A 413 25.89 -38.81 -3.86
C PRO A 413 24.85 -39.54 -4.70
N SER A 414 24.67 -39.09 -5.94
CA SER A 414 23.82 -39.80 -6.88
C SER A 414 24.41 -41.20 -7.06
N HIS A 415 23.75 -42.22 -6.53
CA HIS A 415 23.95 -43.59 -6.99
C HIS A 415 23.51 -43.63 -8.46
N ARG A 416 24.45 -43.35 -9.36
CA ARG A 416 24.37 -43.80 -10.73
C ARG A 416 24.40 -45.33 -10.67
N PRO A 417 23.43 -46.05 -11.27
CA PRO A 417 23.64 -47.45 -11.57
C PRO A 417 24.75 -47.53 -12.61
N ASP A 418 25.82 -48.26 -12.30
CA ASP A 418 26.86 -48.60 -13.26
C ASP A 418 26.21 -49.28 -14.47
N VAL A 419 26.25 -48.59 -15.60
CA VAL A 419 25.88 -49.14 -16.89
C VAL A 419 26.88 -50.25 -17.20
N ALA A 420 26.37 -51.48 -17.20
CA ALA A 420 27.07 -52.68 -17.60
C ALA A 420 27.90 -52.44 -18.88
N ARG A 421 29.23 -52.53 -18.73
CA ARG A 421 30.16 -52.72 -19.85
C ARG A 421 29.74 -53.97 -20.60
N ARG A 422 29.07 -53.80 -21.75
CA ARG A 422 28.93 -54.85 -22.76
C ARG A 422 30.33 -55.19 -23.28
N THR A 423 30.77 -56.40 -22.99
CA THR A 423 31.88 -57.09 -23.66
C THR A 423 31.53 -57.29 -25.13
N PRO A 424 32.41 -56.95 -26.09
CA PRO A 424 32.24 -57.38 -27.47
C PRO A 424 32.69 -58.84 -27.62
N THR A 425 31.83 -59.64 -28.27
CA THR A 425 32.07 -61.03 -28.68
C THR A 425 33.24 -61.09 -29.66
N ARG A 426 34.31 -61.79 -29.26
CA ARG A 426 35.45 -62.13 -30.11
C ARG A 426 35.09 -63.39 -30.90
N VAL A 427 34.76 -63.24 -32.18
CA VAL A 427 34.69 -64.34 -33.14
C VAL A 427 36.12 -64.66 -33.60
N ILE A 428 36.54 -65.91 -33.45
CA ILE A 428 37.77 -66.48 -34.00
C ILE A 428 37.42 -67.10 -35.36
N PRO A 429 38.26 -66.96 -36.41
CA PRO A 429 37.95 -67.44 -37.75
C PRO A 429 38.30 -68.93 -37.94
N HIS A 430 37.60 -69.57 -38.89
CA HIS A 430 38.09 -70.50 -39.93
C HIS A 430 37.08 -71.59 -40.29
N ALA A 431 36.40 -71.41 -41.42
CA ALA A 431 36.26 -72.35 -42.54
C ALA A 431 35.53 -71.63 -43.68
#